data_AF-A0A7Y4ZB99-F1
#
_entry.id   AF-A0A7Y4ZB99-F1
#
_cell.length_a   1.000
_cell.length_b   1.000
_cell.length_c   1.000
_cell.angle_alpha   90.00
_cell.angle_beta   90.00
_cell.angle_gamma   90.00
#
_symmetry.space_group_name_H-M   'P 1'
#
loop_
_entity.id
_entity.type
_entity.pdbx_description
1 polymer ?
#
loop_
_entity_poly.entity_id
_entity_poly.type
_entity_poly.pdbx_seq_one_letter_code
_entity_poly.pdbx_strand_id
1 'polypeptide(L)'
;MKTIIHNNNFLISTLISAVVALSLTACSDEKPKAEKAATSETTAKEDHSTFDHPHGPEVTDLQKHKFEHDFAAQCIDRELNNSTNKIADAERLSKSCECIASYMMKDLTAQEAEKFIGEHQHPQSLRIKFEAAAYECLQEKAQPAGPKLFGKQQ
;
A
#
# COMPACT_ATOMS: atom_id res chain seq x y z
N MET A 1 -3.19 -45.34 46.53
CA MET A 1 -2.55 -44.76 45.32
C MET A 1 -3.53 -43.77 44.71
N LYS A 2 -3.15 -42.48 44.60
CA LYS A 2 -4.01 -41.42 44.04
C LYS A 2 -3.22 -40.77 42.91
N THR A 3 -3.65 -40.97 41.69
CA THR A 3 -3.03 -40.44 40.48
C THR A 3 -3.37 -38.96 40.35
N ILE A 4 -2.34 -38.13 40.25
CA ILE A 4 -2.45 -36.72 39.90
C ILE A 4 -2.53 -36.65 38.38
N ILE A 5 -3.69 -36.28 37.85
CA ILE A 5 -3.89 -36.03 36.41
C ILE A 5 -3.41 -34.59 36.16
N HIS A 6 -2.26 -34.44 35.50
CA HIS A 6 -1.70 -33.15 35.11
C HIS A 6 -2.37 -32.66 33.82
N ASN A 7 -2.97 -31.47 33.86
CA ASN A 7 -3.72 -30.88 32.75
C ASN A 7 -2.75 -30.25 31.73
N ASN A 8 -2.79 -30.73 30.48
CA ASN A 8 -1.83 -30.41 29.40
C ASN A 8 -1.88 -28.93 28.92
N ASN A 9 -2.84 -28.14 29.41
CA ASN A 9 -3.01 -26.74 29.02
C ASN A 9 -2.16 -25.76 29.84
N PHE A 10 -1.58 -26.20 30.96
CA PHE A 10 -0.74 -25.33 31.80
C PHE A 10 0.68 -25.16 31.23
N LEU A 11 1.18 -26.16 30.51
CA LEU A 11 2.51 -26.12 29.88
C LEU A 11 2.56 -25.24 28.62
N ILE A 12 1.43 -25.06 27.93
CA ILE A 12 1.35 -24.24 26.71
C ILE A 12 1.29 -22.74 27.06
N SER A 13 0.64 -22.40 28.18
CA SER A 13 0.48 -21.01 28.62
C SER A 13 1.79 -20.35 29.06
N THR A 14 2.77 -21.11 29.56
CA THR A 14 4.05 -20.57 30.00
C THR A 14 5.03 -20.36 28.85
N LEU A 15 4.93 -21.14 27.77
CA LEU A 15 5.77 -21.00 26.57
C LEU A 15 5.48 -19.73 25.78
N ILE A 16 4.20 -19.31 25.69
CA ILE A 16 3.81 -18.10 24.94
C ILE A 16 4.31 -16.82 25.63
N SER A 17 4.33 -16.78 26.96
CA SER A 17 4.83 -15.62 27.71
C SER A 17 6.35 -15.43 27.61
N ALA A 18 7.11 -16.49 27.34
CA ALA A 18 8.57 -16.40 27.18
C ALA A 18 8.99 -15.85 25.80
N VAL A 19 8.16 -16.01 24.76
CA VAL A 19 8.47 -15.55 23.40
C VAL A 19 8.28 -14.03 23.26
N VAL A 20 7.32 -13.43 23.97
CA VAL A 20 7.04 -11.98 23.91
C VAL A 20 8.17 -11.14 24.52
N ALA A 21 8.93 -11.67 25.48
CA ALA A 21 10.04 -10.96 26.10
C ALA A 21 11.31 -10.89 25.22
N LEU A 22 11.42 -11.75 24.19
CA LEU A 22 12.58 -11.81 23.29
C LEU A 22 12.40 -10.98 22.01
N SER A 23 11.23 -10.36 21.81
CA SER A 23 10.91 -9.62 20.57
C SER A 23 11.28 -8.13 20.59
N LEU A 24 11.77 -7.59 21.72
CA LEU A 24 12.03 -6.15 21.88
C LEU A 24 13.48 -5.71 21.63
N THR A 25 14.39 -6.60 21.19
CA THR A 25 15.79 -6.24 20.89
C THR A 25 16.17 -6.36 19.42
N ALA A 26 15.20 -6.27 18.50
CA ALA A 26 15.45 -6.30 17.04
C ALA A 26 14.78 -5.12 16.31
N CYS A 27 15.01 -3.89 16.78
CA CYS A 27 14.82 -2.68 15.97
C CYS A 27 15.60 -1.47 16.56
N SER A 28 16.93 -1.55 16.58
CA SER A 28 17.81 -0.38 16.35
C SER A 28 19.24 -0.88 16.14
N ASP A 29 19.65 -1.07 14.88
CA ASP A 29 21.08 -1.12 14.50
C ASP A 29 21.51 0.32 14.21
N GLU A 30 21.63 1.13 15.26
CA GLU A 30 22.42 2.36 15.24
C GLU A 30 23.90 1.97 15.38
N LYS A 31 24.67 2.13 14.30
CA LYS A 31 26.13 2.05 14.35
C LYS A 31 26.70 3.42 14.75
N PRO A 32 27.44 3.56 15.88
CA PRO A 32 28.16 4.78 16.18
C PRO A 32 29.41 4.87 15.30
N LYS A 33 29.45 5.87 14.42
CA LYS A 33 30.69 6.32 13.75
C LYS A 33 31.57 6.99 14.78
N ALA A 34 32.78 6.46 14.94
CA ALA A 34 33.86 7.12 15.67
C ALA A 34 34.19 8.48 15.02
N GLU A 35 34.15 9.51 15.84
CA GLU A 35 34.75 10.82 15.63
C GLU A 35 36.24 10.70 15.26
N LYS A 36 36.64 11.38 14.18
CA LYS A 36 37.90 12.13 14.16
C LYS A 36 37.62 13.49 13.54
N ALA A 37 37.75 14.52 14.37
CA ALA A 37 37.72 15.92 14.00
C ALA A 37 38.95 16.30 13.14
N ALA A 38 38.75 17.19 12.16
CA ALA A 38 39.43 18.49 12.07
C ALA A 38 39.12 19.20 10.74
N THR A 39 38.34 20.27 10.86
CA THR A 39 38.47 21.57 10.17
C THR A 39 38.68 21.64 8.66
N SER A 40 37.63 22.11 7.97
CA SER A 40 37.78 23.18 6.98
C SER A 40 36.57 24.10 7.08
N GLU A 41 36.75 25.26 7.70
CA GLU A 41 35.82 26.38 7.60
C GLU A 41 35.82 26.90 6.17
N THR A 42 34.66 26.92 5.53
CA THR A 42 34.34 27.92 4.50
C THR A 42 32.85 28.19 4.60
N THR A 43 32.54 29.34 5.19
CA THR A 43 31.27 30.04 5.09
C THR A 43 30.88 30.26 3.63
N ALA A 44 29.71 29.77 3.21
CA ALA A 44 28.84 30.44 2.24
C ALA A 44 27.47 29.73 2.09
N LYS A 45 26.41 30.47 2.44
CA LYS A 45 24.99 30.30 2.09
C LYS A 45 24.33 28.95 2.42
N GLU A 46 23.45 28.99 3.42
CA GLU A 46 22.24 28.17 3.40
C GLU A 46 21.48 28.46 2.10
N ASP A 47 21.69 27.60 1.12
CA ASP A 47 20.74 27.39 0.04
C ASP A 47 19.54 26.67 0.69
N HIS A 48 18.38 27.31 0.65
CA HIS A 48 17.15 26.69 1.12
C HIS A 48 16.97 25.41 0.28
N SER A 49 17.30 24.27 0.89
CA SER A 49 17.11 22.93 0.33
C SER A 49 15.65 22.79 -0.10
N THR A 50 15.35 23.10 -1.36
CA THR A 50 14.11 22.72 -1.99
C THR A 50 14.03 21.22 -1.81
N PHE A 51 12.98 20.71 -1.17
CA PHE A 51 12.72 19.27 -1.01
C PHE A 51 12.44 18.57 -2.35
N ASP A 52 12.96 19.12 -3.44
CA ASP A 52 12.94 18.59 -4.79
C ASP A 52 14.07 17.57 -4.88
N HIS A 53 13.87 16.44 -4.20
CA HIS A 53 14.64 15.25 -4.53
C HIS A 53 14.38 14.92 -6.00
N PRO A 54 15.41 14.51 -6.76
CA PRO A 54 15.19 14.07 -8.13
C PRO A 54 14.17 12.94 -8.11
N HIS A 55 12.99 13.19 -8.68
CA HIS A 55 12.09 12.12 -9.06
C HIS A 55 12.95 11.19 -9.93
N GLY A 56 12.99 9.90 -9.57
CA GLY A 56 13.79 8.91 -10.29
C GLY A 56 13.45 8.88 -11.79
N PRO A 57 14.03 7.95 -12.57
CA PRO A 57 13.72 7.85 -13.99
C PRO A 57 12.20 7.85 -14.22
N GLU A 58 11.75 8.63 -15.20
CA GLU A 58 10.33 8.70 -15.54
C GLU A 58 9.86 7.35 -16.08
N VAL A 59 8.62 6.98 -15.74
CA VAL A 59 7.99 5.77 -16.28
C VAL A 59 7.58 6.04 -17.73
N THR A 60 8.02 5.19 -18.64
CA THR A 60 7.65 5.29 -20.06
C THR A 60 6.14 5.08 -20.26
N ASP A 61 5.56 5.70 -21.28
CA ASP A 61 4.13 5.53 -21.58
C ASP A 61 3.75 4.08 -21.83
N LEU A 62 4.65 3.29 -22.43
CA LEU A 62 4.46 1.86 -22.62
C LEU A 62 4.36 1.12 -21.28
N GLN A 63 5.21 1.44 -20.31
CA GLN A 63 5.13 0.88 -18.96
C GLN A 63 3.87 1.32 -18.23
N LYS A 64 3.44 2.58 -18.38
CA LYS A 64 2.18 3.07 -17.79
C LYS A 64 0.98 2.31 -18.33
N HIS A 65 0.87 2.14 -19.65
CA HIS A 65 -0.21 1.37 -20.26
C HIS A 65 -0.17 -0.12 -19.90
N LYS A 66 1.02 -0.71 -19.84
CA LYS A 66 1.17 -2.10 -19.40
C LYS A 66 0.74 -2.24 -17.94
N PHE A 67 1.17 -1.33 -17.07
CA PHE A 67 0.73 -1.28 -15.68
C PHE A 67 -0.79 -1.15 -15.58
N GLU A 68 -1.38 -0.20 -16.30
CA GLU A 68 -2.83 0.05 -16.28
C GLU A 68 -3.62 -1.21 -16.64
N HIS A 69 -3.27 -1.84 -17.75
CA HIS A 69 -3.92 -3.06 -18.22
C HIS A 69 -3.73 -4.23 -17.23
N ASP A 70 -2.50 -4.51 -16.82
CA ASP A 70 -2.18 -5.64 -15.95
C ASP A 70 -2.78 -5.46 -14.55
N PHE A 71 -2.79 -4.22 -14.05
CA PHE A 71 -3.40 -3.89 -12.77
C PHE A 71 -4.92 -4.03 -12.81
N ALA A 72 -5.57 -3.51 -13.86
CA ALA A 72 -7.01 -3.63 -14.01
C ALA A 72 -7.44 -5.11 -14.08
N ALA A 73 -6.71 -5.94 -14.86
CA ALA A 73 -6.96 -7.37 -14.95
C ALA A 73 -6.84 -8.06 -13.58
N GLN A 74 -5.74 -7.83 -12.84
CA GLN A 74 -5.56 -8.41 -11.51
C GLN A 74 -6.63 -7.95 -10.51
N CYS A 75 -7.06 -6.70 -10.61
CA CYS A 75 -8.15 -6.17 -9.79
C CYS A 75 -9.46 -6.90 -10.08
N ILE A 76 -9.84 -7.04 -11.36
CA ILE A 76 -11.05 -7.73 -11.78
C ILE A 76 -11.03 -9.18 -11.31
N ASP A 77 -9.92 -9.89 -11.52
CA ASP A 77 -9.78 -11.29 -11.13
C ASP A 77 -9.93 -11.48 -9.62
N ARG A 78 -9.30 -10.61 -8.82
CA ARG A 78 -9.41 -10.65 -7.35
C ARG A 78 -10.86 -10.45 -6.89
N GLU A 79 -11.55 -9.46 -7.44
CA GLU A 79 -12.92 -9.14 -7.04
C GLU A 79 -13.92 -10.21 -7.53
N LEU A 80 -13.74 -10.74 -8.75
CA LEU A 80 -14.57 -11.82 -9.30
C LEU A 80 -14.40 -13.14 -8.55
N ASN A 81 -13.22 -13.42 -8.00
CA ASN A 81 -13.01 -14.59 -7.15
C ASN A 81 -13.88 -14.56 -5.88
N ASN A 82 -14.26 -13.37 -5.42
CA ASN A 82 -15.13 -13.18 -4.26
C ASN A 82 -16.62 -12.98 -4.65
N SER A 83 -16.94 -12.96 -5.94
CA SER A 83 -18.31 -12.74 -6.43
C SER A 83 -19.10 -14.04 -6.56
N THR A 84 -20.36 -14.00 -6.12
CA THR A 84 -21.36 -15.06 -6.36
C THR A 84 -22.02 -14.95 -7.74
N ASN A 85 -21.98 -13.78 -8.39
CA ASN A 85 -22.56 -13.54 -9.71
C ASN A 85 -21.52 -12.93 -10.66
N LYS A 86 -20.62 -13.81 -11.14
CA LYS A 86 -19.45 -13.41 -11.92
C LYS A 86 -19.78 -12.65 -13.19
N ILE A 87 -20.87 -13.00 -13.88
CA ILE A 87 -21.22 -12.37 -15.16
C ILE A 87 -21.70 -10.93 -14.95
N ALA A 88 -22.62 -10.71 -14.01
CA ALA A 88 -23.13 -9.36 -13.73
C ALA A 88 -22.05 -8.47 -13.09
N ASP A 89 -21.19 -9.04 -12.24
CA ASP A 89 -20.15 -8.28 -11.57
C ASP A 89 -18.97 -7.95 -12.49
N ALA A 90 -18.65 -8.76 -13.50
CA ALA A 90 -17.52 -8.52 -14.39
C ALA A 90 -17.58 -7.14 -15.06
N GLU A 91 -18.74 -6.74 -15.58
CA GLU A 91 -18.91 -5.43 -16.23
C GLU A 91 -18.74 -4.26 -15.23
N ARG A 92 -19.35 -4.38 -14.05
CA ARG A 92 -19.25 -3.37 -12.99
C ARG A 92 -17.81 -3.24 -12.47
N LEU A 93 -17.13 -4.37 -12.31
CA LEU A 93 -15.77 -4.45 -11.82
C LEU A 93 -14.77 -3.94 -12.85
N SER A 94 -14.95 -4.24 -14.14
CA SER A 94 -14.09 -3.69 -15.21
C SER A 94 -14.08 -2.17 -15.15
N LYS A 95 -15.25 -1.52 -15.15
CA LYS A 95 -15.33 -0.05 -15.06
C LYS A 95 -14.65 0.52 -13.81
N SER A 96 -14.77 -0.15 -12.67
CA SER A 96 -14.21 0.34 -11.40
C SER A 96 -12.70 0.11 -11.33
N CYS A 97 -12.23 -1.07 -11.72
CA CYS A 97 -10.82 -1.44 -11.73
C CYS A 97 -10.03 -0.68 -12.79
N GLU A 98 -10.62 -0.38 -13.95
CA GLU A 98 -10.01 0.49 -14.97
C GLU A 98 -9.82 1.90 -14.44
N CYS A 99 -10.85 2.50 -13.81
CA CYS A 99 -10.71 3.82 -13.19
C CYS A 99 -9.57 3.86 -12.16
N ILE A 100 -9.50 2.84 -11.30
CA ILE A 100 -8.45 2.73 -10.29
C ILE A 100 -7.08 2.62 -10.95
N ALA A 101 -6.94 1.79 -11.98
CA ALA A 101 -5.69 1.62 -12.72
C ALA A 101 -5.24 2.93 -13.37
N SER A 102 -6.15 3.63 -14.05
CA SER A 102 -5.89 4.94 -14.66
C SER A 102 -5.54 6.01 -13.62
N TYR A 103 -6.10 5.93 -12.41
CA TYR A 103 -5.69 6.81 -11.31
C TYR A 103 -4.28 6.50 -10.84
N MET A 104 -3.97 5.22 -10.61
CA MET A 104 -2.68 4.77 -10.08
C MET A 104 -1.52 5.01 -11.05
N MET A 105 -1.75 4.97 -12.36
CA MET A 105 -0.69 5.23 -13.35
C MET A 105 -0.23 6.70 -13.42
N LYS A 106 -1.00 7.66 -12.88
CA LYS A 106 -0.67 9.09 -12.94
C LYS A 106 0.62 9.40 -12.19
N ASP A 107 0.74 8.88 -10.98
CA ASP A 107 1.89 9.07 -10.09
C ASP A 107 2.70 7.78 -9.94
N LEU A 108 2.72 6.94 -10.97
CA LEU A 108 3.48 5.71 -10.98
C LEU A 108 4.98 6.03 -11.07
N THR A 109 5.73 5.57 -10.08
CA THR A 109 7.19 5.71 -10.08
C THR A 109 7.85 4.56 -10.83
N ALA A 110 9.06 4.77 -11.36
CA ALA A 110 9.81 3.68 -12.03
C ALA A 110 10.07 2.50 -11.11
N GLN A 111 10.27 2.72 -9.81
CA GLN A 111 10.45 1.62 -8.86
C GLN A 111 9.17 0.81 -8.66
N GLU A 112 8.01 1.46 -8.65
CA GLU A 112 6.72 0.76 -8.56
C GLU A 112 6.41 0.01 -9.85
N ALA A 113 6.66 0.63 -11.01
CA ALA A 113 6.48 0.01 -12.31
C ALA A 113 7.38 -1.22 -12.46
N GLU A 114 8.66 -1.13 -12.09
CA GLU A 114 9.58 -2.26 -12.14
C GLU A 114 9.13 -3.40 -11.21
N LYS A 115 8.79 -3.09 -9.97
CA LYS A 115 8.32 -4.10 -9.01
C LYS A 115 7.03 -4.76 -9.46
N PHE A 116 6.09 -4.02 -10.02
CA PHE A 116 4.80 -4.56 -10.43
C PHE A 116 4.88 -5.31 -11.76
N ILE A 117 5.50 -4.70 -12.77
CA ILE A 117 5.54 -5.22 -14.15
C ILE A 117 6.64 -6.26 -14.32
N GLY A 118 7.83 -5.99 -13.79
CA GLY A 118 9.02 -6.82 -13.95
C GLY A 118 9.12 -7.91 -12.87
N GLU A 119 8.98 -7.54 -11.60
CA GLU A 119 9.12 -8.49 -10.48
C GLU A 119 7.79 -9.15 -10.08
N HIS A 120 6.66 -8.73 -10.64
CA HIS A 120 5.31 -9.22 -10.29
C HIS A 120 4.98 -9.12 -8.80
N GLN A 121 5.49 -8.10 -8.13
CA GLN A 121 5.26 -7.80 -6.72
C GLN A 121 4.26 -6.66 -6.54
N HIS A 122 3.57 -6.68 -5.40
CA HIS A 122 2.65 -5.61 -4.98
C HIS A 122 3.30 -4.76 -3.89
N PRO A 123 4.11 -3.73 -4.24
CA PRO A 123 4.73 -2.85 -3.25
C PRO A 123 3.66 -2.15 -2.40
N GLN A 124 4.00 -1.89 -1.14
CA GLN A 124 3.08 -1.25 -0.17
C GLN A 124 2.64 0.15 -0.64
N SER A 125 3.49 0.87 -1.37
CA SER A 125 3.13 2.17 -1.93
C SER A 125 1.95 2.07 -2.91
N LEU A 126 1.89 1.04 -3.75
CA LEU A 126 0.74 0.80 -4.63
C LEU A 126 -0.51 0.42 -3.85
N ARG A 127 -0.38 -0.32 -2.74
CA ARG A 127 -1.53 -0.60 -1.85
C ARG A 127 -2.11 0.67 -1.24
N ILE A 128 -1.26 1.58 -0.77
CA ILE A 128 -1.71 2.86 -0.20
C ILE A 128 -2.41 3.70 -1.28
N LYS A 129 -1.82 3.79 -2.49
CA LYS A 129 -2.42 4.49 -3.62
C LYS A 129 -3.75 3.89 -4.06
N PHE A 130 -3.89 2.57 -3.96
CA PHE A 130 -5.13 1.87 -4.29
C PHE A 130 -6.31 2.34 -3.43
N GLU A 131 -6.12 2.58 -2.12
CA GLU A 131 -7.22 3.03 -1.25
C GLU A 131 -7.71 4.43 -1.63
N ALA A 132 -6.78 5.35 -1.95
CA ALA A 132 -7.12 6.67 -2.46
C ALA A 132 -7.82 6.59 -3.83
N ALA A 133 -7.31 5.77 -4.75
CA ALA A 133 -7.91 5.55 -6.06
C ALA A 133 -9.32 4.94 -5.95
N ALA A 134 -9.51 3.98 -5.05
CA ALA A 134 -10.80 3.35 -4.81
C ALA A 134 -11.81 4.34 -4.21
N TYR A 135 -11.36 5.23 -3.31
CA TYR A 135 -12.20 6.32 -2.80
C TYR A 135 -12.74 7.16 -3.96
N GLU A 136 -11.86 7.69 -4.83
CA GLU A 136 -12.26 8.52 -5.96
C GLU A 136 -13.18 7.77 -6.94
N CYS A 137 -12.76 6.57 -7.37
CA CYS A 137 -13.46 5.82 -8.42
C CYS A 137 -14.80 5.20 -7.98
N LEU A 138 -14.97 4.92 -6.68
CA LEU A 138 -16.19 4.32 -6.16
C LEU A 138 -17.14 5.35 -5.53
N GLN A 139 -16.62 6.43 -4.93
CA GLN A 139 -17.47 7.40 -4.21
C GLN A 139 -18.10 8.48 -5.07
N GLU A 140 -17.56 8.78 -6.26
CA GLU A 140 -18.19 9.76 -7.17
C GLU A 140 -19.64 9.36 -7.55
N LYS A 141 -20.00 8.09 -7.39
CA LYS A 141 -21.38 7.56 -7.57
C LYS A 141 -22.20 7.42 -6.29
N ALA A 142 -21.56 7.58 -5.12
CA ALA A 142 -22.17 7.33 -3.82
C ALA A 142 -22.56 8.60 -3.06
N GLN A 143 -22.28 9.80 -3.60
CA GLN A 143 -22.84 11.05 -3.06
C GLN A 143 -24.36 10.90 -3.01
N PRO A 144 -24.96 10.72 -1.82
CA PRO A 144 -26.39 10.56 -1.72
C PRO A 144 -27.01 11.85 -2.25
N ALA A 145 -28.01 11.74 -3.12
CA ALA A 145 -28.84 12.89 -3.46
C ALA A 145 -29.23 13.55 -2.13
N GLY A 146 -28.81 14.80 -1.93
CA GLY A 146 -29.00 15.51 -0.66
C GLY A 146 -30.45 15.36 -0.19
N PRO A 147 -30.68 15.32 1.14
CA PRO A 147 -32.03 15.13 1.66
C PRO A 147 -32.97 16.09 0.94
N LYS A 148 -34.04 15.56 0.34
CA LYS A 148 -35.08 16.36 -0.33
C LYS A 148 -35.86 17.13 0.74
N LEU A 149 -35.24 18.16 1.29
CA LEU A 149 -35.91 19.12 2.13
C LEU A 149 -36.77 19.96 1.18
N PHE A 150 -38.08 19.70 1.19
CA PHE A 150 -39.12 20.50 0.54
C PHE A 150 -39.45 20.24 -0.94
N GLY A 151 -39.19 19.04 -1.47
CA GLY A 151 -39.87 18.56 -2.68
C GLY A 151 -39.61 19.34 -3.98
N LYS A 152 -38.59 20.19 -4.05
CA LYS A 152 -38.12 20.80 -5.29
C LYS A 152 -36.73 20.27 -5.62
N GLN A 153 -36.57 19.75 -6.83
CA GLN A 153 -35.26 19.40 -7.35
C GLN A 153 -34.51 20.71 -7.64
N GLN A 154 -33.25 20.79 -7.22
CA GLN A 154 -32.30 21.77 -7.76
C GLN A 154 -31.89 21.35 -9.16
#